data_AF-A0A314Z142-F1
#
_entry.id   AF-A0A314Z142-F1
#
_cell.length_a   1.000
_cell.length_b   1.000
_cell.length_c   1.000
_cell.angle_alpha   90.00
_cell.angle_beta   90.00
_cell.angle_gamma   90.00
#
_symmetry.space_group_name_H-M   'P 1'
#
loop_
_entity.id
_entity.type
_entity.pdbx_description
1 polymer ?
#
loop_
_entity_poly.entity_id
_entity_poly.type
_entity_poly.pdbx_seq_one_letter_code
_entity_poly.pdbx_strand_id
1 'polypeptide(L)' 'MPDTSTAVKSTSQLDVIMMTQNPGGKERSEQEFMALATGAGFSGIRYECFVCNFWVMEFFK' A
#
# COMPACT_ATOMS: atom_id res chain seq x y z
N MET A 1 -8.81 19.62 2.68
CA MET A 1 -9.94 18.87 2.11
C MET A 1 -9.49 17.43 1.88
N PRO A 2 -10.32 16.41 2.15
CA PRO A 2 -9.96 15.02 1.83
C PRO A 2 -9.76 14.87 0.33
N ASP A 3 -8.79 14.05 -0.07
CA ASP A 3 -8.59 13.69 -1.47
C ASP A 3 -9.77 12.81 -1.91
N THR A 4 -10.41 13.21 -3.01
CA THR A 4 -11.60 12.54 -3.56
C THR A 4 -11.35 11.95 -4.95
N SER A 5 -10.08 11.81 -5.32
CA SER A 5 -9.65 11.18 -6.56
C SER A 5 -10.20 9.75 -6.68
N THR A 6 -10.35 9.29 -7.93
CA THR A 6 -10.79 7.92 -8.22
C THR A 6 -9.85 6.89 -7.59
N ALA A 7 -8.54 7.17 -7.58
CA ALA A 7 -7.55 6.30 -6.95
C ALA A 7 -7.83 6.11 -5.46
N VAL A 8 -8.00 7.21 -4.70
CA VAL A 8 -8.31 7.14 -3.27
C VAL A 8 -9.62 6.39 -3.02
N LYS A 9 -10.66 6.65 -3.81
CA LYS A 9 -11.94 5.93 -3.71
C LYS A 9 -11.77 4.43 -3.93
N SER A 10 -11.06 4.03 -4.99
CA SER A 10 -10.82 2.62 -5.32
C SER A 10 -9.99 1.92 -4.25
N THR A 11 -8.91 2.54 -3.76
CA THR A 11 -8.09 1.98 -2.67
C THR A 11 -8.89 1.85 -1.38
N SER A 12 -9.72 2.84 -1.02
CA SER A 12 -10.62 2.72 0.14
C SER A 12 -11.64 1.60 -0.01
N GLN A 13 -12.18 1.38 -1.21
CA GLN A 13 -13.09 0.26 -1.48
C GLN A 13 -12.37 -1.09 -1.33
N LEU A 14 -11.14 -1.21 -1.84
CA LEU A 14 -10.31 -2.40 -1.65
C LEU A 14 -10.02 -2.67 -0.17
N ASP A 15 -9.70 -1.64 0.61
CA ASP A 15 -9.46 -1.78 2.05
C ASP A 15 -10.70 -2.33 2.80
N VAL A 16 -11.88 -1.83 2.47
CA VAL A 16 -13.15 -2.34 3.05
C VAL A 16 -13.43 -3.78 2.59
N ILE A 17 -13.09 -4.15 1.36
CA ILE A 17 -13.17 -5.54 0.89
C ILE A 17 -12.21 -6.42 1.70
N MET A 18 -10.98 -5.98 1.94
CA MET A 18 -10.02 -6.70 2.77
C MET A 18 -10.56 -6.90 4.19
N MET A 19 -11.12 -5.86 4.81
CA MET A 19 -11.74 -5.94 6.14
C MET A 19 -12.86 -6.98 6.23
N THR A 20 -13.68 -7.12 5.19
CA THR A 20 -14.90 -7.96 5.22
C THR A 20 -14.65 -9.39 4.75
N GLN A 21 -13.67 -9.61 3.87
CA GLN A 21 -13.45 -10.91 3.22
C GLN A 21 -12.16 -11.60 3.66
N ASN A 22 -11.18 -10.87 4.19
CA ASN A 22 -9.85 -11.37 4.48
C ASN A 22 -9.44 -11.05 5.93
N PRO A 23 -9.57 -12.00 6.88
CA PRO A 23 -9.26 -11.74 8.29
C PRO A 23 -7.85 -11.14 8.49
N GLY A 24 -7.78 -9.94 9.07
CA GLY A 24 -6.53 -9.21 9.32
C GLY A 24 -5.93 -8.50 8.10
N GLY A 25 -6.56 -8.59 6.93
CA GLY A 25 -6.15 -7.88 5.72
C GLY A 25 -6.48 -6.39 5.75
N LYS A 26 -5.59 -5.58 5.17
CA LYS A 26 -5.77 -4.13 4.95
C LYS A 26 -4.84 -3.62 3.86
N GLU A 27 -5.23 -2.52 3.23
CA GLU A 27 -4.33 -1.67 2.45
C GLU A 27 -3.36 -0.92 3.39
N ARG A 28 -2.26 -0.39 2.85
CA ARG A 28 -1.22 0.24 3.66
C ARG A 28 -0.72 1.56 3.07
N SER A 29 -0.31 2.45 3.96
CA SER A 29 0.40 3.66 3.57
C SER A 29 1.85 3.36 3.20
N GLU A 30 2.50 4.30 2.52
CA GLU A 30 3.93 4.23 2.21
C GLU A 30 4.80 4.09 3.48
N GLN A 31 4.43 4.76 4.58
CA GLN A 31 5.13 4.65 5.85
C GLN A 31 5.02 3.25 6.47
N GLU A 32 3.86 2.61 6.36
CA GLU A 32 3.68 1.24 6.84
C GLU A 32 4.50 0.24 6.01
N PHE A 33 4.58 0.42 4.69
CA PHE A 33 5.45 -0.38 3.84
C PHE A 33 6.94 -0.17 4.15
N MET A 34 7.38 1.08 4.38
CA MET A 34 8.75 1.37 4.83
C MET A 34 9.08 0.68 6.16
N ALA A 35 8.17 0.74 7.13
CA ALA A 35 8.35 0.08 8.42
C ALA A 35 8.45 -1.45 8.28
N LEU A 36 7.63 -2.06 7.41
CA LEU A 36 7.70 -3.49 7.12
C LEU A 36 9.00 -3.90 6.45
N ALA A 37 9.45 -3.15 5.43
CA ALA A 37 10.72 -3.42 4.75
C ALA A 37 11.90 -3.35 5.74
N THR A 38 11.92 -2.30 6.57
CA THR A 38 12.94 -2.13 7.61
C THR A 38 12.91 -3.28 8.62
N GLY A 39 11.72 -3.64 9.11
CA GLY A 39 11.54 -4.74 10.07
C GLY A 39 11.94 -6.12 9.52
N ALA A 40 11.84 -6.31 8.20
CA ALA A 40 12.28 -7.53 7.51
C ALA A 40 13.78 -7.52 7.14
N GLY A 41 14.53 -6.45 7.43
CA GLY A 41 15.97 -6.36 7.20
C GLY A 41 16.37 -5.91 5.79
N PHE A 42 15.49 -5.25 5.05
CA PHE A 42 15.83 -4.59 3.79
C PHE A 42 16.53 -3.25 4.06
N SER A 43 17.51 -2.90 3.23
CA SER A 43 18.28 -1.64 3.32
C SER A 43 17.51 -0.44 2.76
N GLY A 44 16.48 -0.67 1.96
CA GLY A 44 15.60 0.40 1.44
C GLY A 44 14.42 -0.12 0.63
N ILE A 45 13.56 0.82 0.25
CA ILE A 45 12.39 0.63 -0.62
C ILE A 45 12.35 1.74 -1.68
N ARG A 46 12.02 1.39 -2.93
CA ARG A 46 11.76 2.36 -4.01
C ARG A 46 10.39 2.11 -4.64
N TYR A 47 9.63 3.18 -4.80
CA TYR A 47 8.34 3.18 -5.49
C TYR A 47 8.59 3.49 -6.98
N GLU A 48 8.56 2.46 -7.82
CA GLU A 48 9.02 2.54 -9.22
C GLU A 48 7.94 3.09 -10.15
N CYS A 49 6.72 2.56 -10.06
CA CYS A 49 5.62 3.00 -10.90
C CYS A 49 4.25 2.84 -10.24
N PHE A 50 3.30 3.64 -10.73
CA PHE A 50 1.90 3.60 -10.34
C PHE A 50 1.00 3.44 -11.56
N VAL A 51 0.31 2.30 -11.66
CA VAL A 51 -0.58 1.96 -12.77
C VAL A 51 -1.85 1.30 -12.23
N CYS A 52 -3.00 1.75 -12.71
CA CYS A 52 -4.32 1.16 -12.35
C CYS A 52 -4.57 1.05 -10.84
N ASN A 53 -4.13 2.04 -10.06
CA ASN A 53 -4.19 2.08 -8.59
C ASN A 53 -3.23 1.13 -7.84
N PHE A 54 -2.31 0.48 -8.55
CA PHE A 54 -1.29 -0.38 -7.97
C PHE A 54 0.08 0.28 -8.02
N TRP A 55 0.83 0.14 -6.94
CA TRP A 55 2.24 0.50 -6.86
C TRP A 55 3.13 -0.69 -7.11
N VAL A 56 4.17 -0.50 -7.92
CA VAL A 56 5.33 -1.41 -7.97
C VAL A 56 6.37 -0.89 -6.99
N MET A 57 6.71 -1.72 -6.01
CA MET A 57 7.68 -1.42 -4.97
C MET A 57 8.85 -2.40 -5.03
N GLU A 58 10.07 -1.87 -5.06
CA GLU A 58 11.30 -2.66 -5.01
C GLU A 58 11.91 -2.56 -3.62
N PHE A 59 12.18 -3.69 -2.97
CA PHE A 59 12.86 -3.73 -1.68
C PHE A 59 14.31 -4.18 -1.90
N PHE A 60 15.26 -3.38 -1.43
CA PHE A 60 16.70 -3.65 -1.61
C PHE A 60 17.26 -4.32 -0.37
N LYS A 61 18.18 -5.27 -0.56
CA LYS A 61 18.91 -5.90 0.54
C LYS A 61 20.08 -5.04 0.99
#